data_AF-A0A5K8A7I3-F1
#
_entry.id   AF-A0A5K8A7I3-F1
#
_cell.length_a   1.000
_cell.length_b   1.000
_cell.length_c   1.000
_cell.angle_alpha   90.00
_cell.angle_beta   90.00
_cell.angle_gamma   90.00
#
_symmetry.space_group_name_H-M   'P 1'
#
loop_
_entity.id
_entity.type
_entity.pdbx_description
1 polymer ?
#
loop_
_entity_poly.entity_id
_entity_poly.type
_entity_poly.pdbx_seq_one_letter_code
_entity_poly.pdbx_strand_id
1 'polypeptide(L)' 'MNAIFTHYPCSSVFIRVDLMIIIETDKRFFDRYDEYEEIQQVLADRSVDMLIYPSDELEKIAHRFFIKRIIEKGEVVYEC' A
#
# COMPACT_ATOMS: atom_id res chain seq x y z
N MET A 1 0.64 7.55 10.75
CA MET A 1 0.45 6.37 9.85
C MET A 1 -0.32 6.85 8.64
N ASN A 2 0.29 6.78 7.45
CA ASN A 2 -0.33 7.29 6.22
C ASN A 2 -0.69 6.12 5.31
N ALA A 3 -1.96 5.99 4.94
CA ALA A 3 -2.45 4.93 4.06
C ALA A 3 -2.96 5.51 2.74
N ILE A 4 -2.38 5.05 1.62
CA ILE A 4 -2.70 5.53 0.27
C ILE A 4 -3.28 4.37 -0.57
N PHE A 5 -4.43 4.61 -1.19
CA PHE A 5 -5.14 3.67 -2.07
C PHE A 5 -5.08 4.13 -3.53
N THR A 6 -4.75 3.24 -4.47
CA THR A 6 -4.97 3.52 -5.91
C THR A 6 -6.03 2.61 -6.51
N HIS A 7 -7.02 3.21 -7.19
CA HIS A 7 -8.02 2.50 -7.99
C HIS A 7 -7.70 2.59 -9.49
N TYR A 8 -7.70 1.45 -10.19
CA TYR A 8 -7.54 1.37 -11.64
C TYR A 8 -8.87 1.00 -12.31
N PRO A 9 -9.42 1.83 -13.22
CA PRO A 9 -10.56 1.43 -14.04
C PRO A 9 -10.04 0.49 -15.14
N CYS A 10 -9.99 -0.82 -14.85
CA CYS A 10 -9.75 -1.83 -15.87
C CYS A 10 -11.09 -2.50 -16.22
N SER A 11 -11.48 -2.39 -17.48
CA SER A 11 -12.58 -3.16 -18.08
C SER A 11 -12.39 -4.65 -17.78
N SER A 12 -13.34 -5.25 -17.04
CA SER A 12 -13.49 -6.68 -16.65
C SER A 12 -13.31 -6.97 -15.14
N VAL A 13 -14.42 -6.90 -14.38
CA VAL A 13 -14.85 -7.72 -13.20
C VAL A 13 -13.81 -8.19 -12.14
N PHE A 14 -12.65 -7.55 -11.97
CA PHE A 14 -11.83 -7.71 -10.76
C PHE A 14 -11.23 -6.37 -10.34
N ILE A 15 -11.80 -5.75 -9.30
CA ILE A 15 -11.26 -4.53 -8.71
C ILE A 15 -9.99 -4.92 -7.94
N ARG A 16 -8.81 -4.69 -8.52
CA ARG A 16 -7.53 -4.77 -7.79
C ARG A 16 -7.31 -3.47 -7.03
N VAL A 17 -6.84 -3.58 -5.79
CA VAL A 17 -6.53 -2.44 -4.93
C VAL A 17 -5.06 -2.51 -4.56
N ASP A 18 -4.30 -1.46 -4.83
CA ASP A 18 -2.96 -1.32 -4.27
C ASP A 18 -3.06 -0.45 -3.02
N LEU A 19 -2.57 -0.97 -1.89
CA LEU A 19 -2.58 -0.31 -0.59
C LEU A 19 -1.15 -0.06 -0.13
N MET A 20 -0.76 1.21 -0.03
CA MET A 20 0.53 1.59 0.54
C MET A 20 0.36 2.11 1.96
N ILE A 21 1.07 1.50 2.90
CA ILE A 21 1.11 1.88 4.32
C ILE A 21 2.50 2.43 4.62
N ILE A 22 2.53 3.70 5.05
CA ILE A 22 3.75 4.36 5.49
C ILE A 22 3.79 4.36 7.01
N ILE A 23 4.70 3.58 7.58
CA ILE A 23 4.86 3.41 9.03
C ILE A 23 6.32 3.19 9.41
N GLU A 24 6.75 3.86 10.46
CA GLU A 24 8.08 3.64 11.05
C GLU A 24 8.12 2.28 11.77
N THR A 25 9.11 1.45 11.42
CA THR A 25 9.28 0.12 12.00
C THR A 25 10.69 -0.40 11.79
N ASP A 26 11.22 -1.09 12.79
CA ASP A 26 12.51 -1.79 12.71
C ASP A 26 12.38 -3.22 12.16
N LYS A 27 11.15 -3.65 11.84
CA LYS A 27 10.89 -4.99 11.30
C LYS A 27 11.40 -5.13 9.87
N ARG A 28 11.85 -6.34 9.55
CA ARG A 28 12.20 -6.71 8.16
C ARG A 28 10.96 -6.67 7.29
N PHE A 29 11.14 -6.41 6.00
CA PHE A 29 10.05 -6.23 5.04
C PHE A 29 8.93 -7.29 5.14
N PHE A 30 9.28 -8.57 5.21
CA PHE A 30 8.29 -9.66 5.29
C PHE A 30 7.60 -9.76 6.65
N ASP A 31 8.32 -9.48 7.75
CA ASP A 31 7.78 -9.55 9.11
C ASP A 31 6.78 -8.41 9.41
N ARG A 32 6.70 -7.41 8.52
CA ARG A 32 5.73 -6.31 8.62
C ARG A 32 4.31 -6.78 8.32
N TYR A 33 4.13 -7.79 7.47
CA TYR A 33 2.79 -8.21 7.02
C TYR A 33 1.98 -8.85 8.14
N ASP A 34 2.64 -9.50 9.09
CA ASP A 34 2.01 -10.13 10.26
C ASP A 34 1.18 -9.14 11.09
N GLU A 35 1.55 -7.86 11.13
CA GLU A 35 0.80 -6.82 11.85
C GLU A 35 -0.47 -6.36 11.14
N TYR A 36 -0.59 -6.65 9.84
CA TYR A 36 -1.67 -6.19 8.99
C TYR A 36 -2.48 -7.34 8.39
N GLU A 37 -2.39 -8.54 8.98
CA GLU A 37 -3.20 -9.68 8.57
C GLU A 37 -4.70 -9.37 8.57
N GLU A 38 -5.20 -8.59 9.54
CA GLU A 38 -6.60 -8.19 9.60
C GLU A 38 -7.04 -7.40 8.35
N ILE A 39 -6.18 -6.53 7.82
CA ILE A 39 -6.46 -5.79 6.58
C ILE A 39 -6.56 -6.76 5.40
N GLN A 40 -5.68 -7.76 5.34
CA GLN A 40 -5.75 -8.81 4.31
C GLN A 40 -7.04 -9.62 4.42
N GLN A 41 -7.48 -9.94 5.64
CA GLN A 41 -8.71 -10.69 5.88
C GLN A 41 -9.95 -9.91 5.48
N VAL A 42 -10.05 -8.62 5.85
CA VAL A 42 -11.16 -7.75 5.46
C VAL A 42 -11.24 -7.58 3.95
N LEU A 43 -10.10 -7.59 3.28
CA LEU A 43 -10.01 -7.42 1.83
C LEU A 43 -9.85 -8.74 1.06
N ALA A 44 -10.05 -9.91 1.71
CA ALA A 44 -9.79 -11.23 1.12
C ALA A 44 -10.61 -11.51 -0.14
N ASP A 45 -11.81 -10.92 -0.25
CA ASP A 45 -12.67 -11.03 -1.43
C ASP A 45 -12.20 -10.16 -2.61
N ARG A 46 -11.10 -9.42 -2.45
CA ARG A 46 -10.49 -8.56 -3.46
C ARG A 46 -9.02 -8.92 -3.63
N SER A 47 -8.50 -8.66 -4.84
CA SER A 47 -7.06 -8.77 -5.06
C SER A 47 -6.40 -7.49 -4.53
N VAL A 48 -5.76 -7.59 -3.37
CA VAL A 48 -5.07 -6.46 -2.74
C VAL A 48 -3.57 -6.70 -2.68
N ASP A 49 -2.82 -5.77 -3.26
CA ASP A 49 -1.36 -5.73 -3.17
C ASP A 49 -0.99 -4.71 -2.07
N MET A 50 -0.50 -5.18 -0.92
CA MET A 50 -0.08 -4.31 0.18
C MET A 50 1.41 -4.01 0.11
N LEU A 51 1.76 -2.75 0.31
CA LEU A 51 3.14 -2.25 0.36
C LEU A 51 3.37 -1.51 1.67
N ILE A 52 4.27 -2.02 2.51
CA ILE A 52 4.53 -1.45 3.84
C ILE A 52 5.98 -0.95 3.90
N TYR A 53 6.14 0.38 3.97
CA TYR A 53 7.45 1.03 3.97
C TYR A 53 7.57 2.05 5.10
N PRO A 54 8.71 2.11 5.82
CA PRO A 54 9.08 3.30 6.57
C PRO A 54 9.37 4.45 5.61
N SER A 55 9.25 5.68 6.12
CA SER A 55 9.37 6.89 5.29
C SER A 55 10.73 6.98 4.59
N ASP A 56 11.81 6.61 5.30
CA ASP A 56 13.17 6.64 4.78
C ASP A 56 13.45 5.60 3.66
N GLU A 57 12.84 4.41 3.73
CA GLU A 57 12.87 3.43 2.66
C GLU A 57 12.07 3.91 1.45
N LEU A 58 10.90 4.51 1.71
CA LEU A 58 10.03 5.03 0.66
C LEU A 58 10.73 6.12 -0.15
N GLU A 59 11.42 7.05 0.49
CA GLU A 59 12.20 8.10 -0.19
C GLU A 59 13.23 7.52 -1.16
N LYS A 60 13.92 6.45 -0.77
CA LYS A 60 14.93 5.78 -1.60
C LYS A 60 14.32 5.15 -2.85
N ILE A 61 13.05 4.71 -2.80
CA ILE A 61 12.36 4.04 -3.91
C ILE A 61 11.30 4.90 -4.60
N ALA A 62 11.07 6.13 -4.12
CA ALA A 62 10.03 7.04 -4.64
C ALA A 62 10.18 7.34 -6.14
N HIS A 63 11.41 7.25 -6.66
CA HIS A 63 11.72 7.42 -8.08
C HIS A 63 11.18 6.29 -8.97
N ARG A 64 10.84 5.12 -8.41
CA ARG A 64 10.32 3.98 -9.18
C ARG A 64 8.94 4.30 -9.72
N PHE A 65 8.69 3.95 -10.98
CA PHE A 65 7.45 4.27 -11.69
C PHE A 65 6.17 3.89 -10.93
N PHE A 66 6.15 2.71 -10.31
CA PHE A 66 4.99 2.23 -9.55
C PHE A 66 4.72 3.09 -8.30
N ILE A 67 5.75 3.33 -7.49
CA ILE A 67 5.65 4.13 -6.26
C ILE A 67 5.27 5.57 -6.59
N LYS A 68 5.92 6.17 -7.59
CA LYS A 68 5.60 7.51 -8.08
C LYS A 68 4.13 7.63 -8.47
N ARG A 69 3.57 6.63 -9.17
CA ARG A 69 2.15 6.62 -9.52
C ARG A 69 1.22 6.52 -8.32
N ILE A 70 1.57 5.74 -7.30
CA ILE A 70 0.78 5.67 -6.06
C ILE A 70 0.77 7.01 -5.36
N ILE A 71 1.92 7.67 -5.26
CA ILE A 71 2.01 9.00 -4.63
C ILE A 71 1.23 10.06 -5.43
N GLU A 72 1.30 10.02 -6.76
CA GLU A 72 0.64 11.02 -7.62
C GLU A 72 -0.87 10.81 -7.80
N LYS A 73 -1.34 9.56 -7.80
CA LYS A 73 -2.72 9.20 -8.16
C LYS A 73 -3.50 8.56 -7.03
N GLY A 74 -2.83 8.19 -5.95
CA GLY A 74 -3.46 7.55 -4.81
C GLY A 74 -4.24 8.54 -3.96
N GLU A 75 -5.24 8.00 -3.26
CA GLU A 75 -6.05 8.72 -2.31
C GLU A 75 -5.60 8.35 -0.90
N VAL A 76 -5.29 9.37 -0.09
CA VAL A 76 -4.99 9.17 1.33
C VAL A 76 -6.30 8.89 2.06
N VAL A 77 -6.44 7.71 2.65
CA VAL A 77 -7.66 7.35 3.40
C VAL A 77 -7.49 7.51 4.91
N TYR A 78 -6.25 7.64 5.38
CA TYR A 78 -5.92 7.80 6.79
C TYR A 78 -4.56 8.46 6.94
N GLU A 79 -4.50 9.43 7.86
CA GLU A 79 -3.30 10.15 8.28
C GLU A 79 -3.46 10.46 9.78
N CYS A 80 -2.41 10.23 10.55
CA CYS A 80 -2.34 10.51 11.98
C CYS A 80 -0.93 10.88 12.40
#